data_AF-A0A3M1MZD6-F1
#
_entry.id   AF-A0A3M1MZD6-F1
#
_cell.length_a   1.000
_cell.length_b   1.000
_cell.length_c   1.000
_cell.angle_alpha   90.00
_cell.angle_beta   90.00
_cell.angle_gamma   90.00
#
_symmetry.space_group_name_H-M   'P 1'
#
loop_
_entity.id
_entity.type
_entity.pdbx_description
1 polymer ?
#
loop_
_entity_poly.entity_id
_entity_poly.type
_entity_poly.pdbx_seq_one_letter_code
_entity_poly.pdbx_strand_id
1 'polypeptide(L)'
;HSALRTPHLHYTYRFLIVPETIGSVAYLSHHEDLIPKMVGGLFLEMLGNDSPHALQGSFYGDTLVDKTLWTALRGLDPQAYWGDYRTVIGNDERQFNAPGVRVPMLSLSRVEPPDLPTRPYREYHSSFDTPEIITEERLAESRDVVLGLLGAWERNLYPVNNFKGEVFASGQGIWIDYRINPEGHRVLFRVMEHCDGTLSVAEIAEKVGTTFQAAWDVVALLAEKDLVRLEDRPRTTDRGRQTTDDRPRTIDHGR
;
A
#
# COMPACT_ATOMS: atom_id res chain seq x y z
N HIS A 1 4.97 -14.47 -7.54
CA HIS A 1 4.02 -14.64 -6.42
C HIS A 1 4.70 -15.17 -5.17
N SER A 2 5.26 -14.25 -4.35
CA SER A 2 6.04 -14.60 -3.14
C SER A 2 5.83 -13.63 -1.95
N ALA A 3 4.91 -12.67 -2.03
CA ALA A 3 4.80 -11.60 -1.04
C ALA A 3 4.47 -12.08 0.39
N LEU A 4 3.71 -13.17 0.54
CA LEU A 4 3.39 -13.79 1.84
C LEU A 4 4.33 -14.95 2.23
N ARG A 5 5.34 -15.26 1.41
CA ARG A 5 6.35 -16.30 1.70
C ARG A 5 7.64 -15.71 2.29
N THR A 6 7.65 -14.41 2.60
CA THR A 6 8.77 -13.78 3.30
C THR A 6 8.83 -14.29 4.74
N PRO A 7 10.02 -14.70 5.23
CA PRO A 7 10.16 -15.34 6.54
C PRO A 7 9.88 -14.42 7.73
N HIS A 8 9.71 -13.11 7.50
CA HIS A 8 9.44 -12.11 8.53
C HIS A 8 8.37 -11.13 8.03
N LEU A 9 7.12 -11.37 8.40
CA LEU A 9 6.03 -10.40 8.24
C LEU A 9 6.05 -9.43 9.42
N HIS A 10 5.84 -8.15 9.15
CA HIS A 10 5.66 -7.11 10.17
C HIS A 10 4.30 -7.21 10.85
N TYR A 11 3.28 -7.68 10.12
CA TYR A 11 1.91 -7.81 10.62
C TYR A 11 1.48 -9.26 10.77
N THR A 12 0.52 -9.48 11.67
CA THR A 12 -0.22 -10.75 11.74
C THR A 12 -1.48 -10.63 10.89
N TYR A 13 -1.70 -11.60 10.01
CA TYR A 13 -2.89 -11.68 9.17
C TYR A 13 -3.92 -12.64 9.75
N ARG A 14 -5.19 -12.25 9.67
CA ARG A 14 -6.33 -13.09 9.99
C ARG A 14 -7.28 -13.10 8.81
N PHE A 15 -7.56 -14.30 8.30
CA PHE A 15 -8.58 -14.51 7.30
C PHE A 15 -9.88 -14.91 7.99
N LEU A 16 -10.97 -14.21 7.67
CA LEU A 16 -12.29 -14.40 8.28
C LEU A 16 -13.29 -14.77 7.19
N ILE A 17 -13.92 -15.93 7.32
CA ILE A 17 -15.04 -16.36 6.48
C ILE A 17 -16.23 -16.56 7.40
N VAL A 18 -17.23 -15.72 7.25
CA VAL A 18 -18.40 -15.69 8.13
C VAL A 18 -19.66 -15.37 7.31
N PRO A 19 -20.86 -15.74 7.80
CA PRO A 19 -22.10 -15.28 7.18
C PRO A 19 -22.19 -13.75 7.21
N GLU A 20 -22.61 -13.16 6.08
CA GLU A 20 -22.73 -11.72 5.93
C GLU A 20 -23.51 -11.10 7.11
N THR A 21 -22.99 -9.98 7.60
CA THR A 21 -23.52 -9.14 8.68
C THR A 21 -23.50 -9.83 10.03
N ILE A 22 -24.33 -10.86 10.23
CA ILE A 22 -24.48 -11.51 11.53
C ILE A 22 -23.19 -12.19 12.00
N GLY A 23 -22.43 -12.75 11.06
CA GLY A 23 -21.18 -13.41 11.35
C GLY A 23 -20.07 -12.44 11.72
N SER A 24 -19.96 -11.31 11.03
CA SER A 24 -19.01 -10.24 11.38
C SER A 24 -19.36 -9.59 12.73
N VAL A 25 -20.65 -9.35 13.00
CA VAL A 25 -21.12 -8.86 14.31
C VAL A 25 -20.79 -9.85 15.43
N ALA A 26 -21.10 -11.15 15.24
CA ALA A 26 -20.79 -12.18 16.23
C ALA A 26 -19.28 -12.33 16.44
N TYR A 27 -18.48 -12.26 15.36
CA TYR A 27 -17.03 -12.32 15.48
C TYR A 27 -16.50 -11.17 16.36
N LEU A 28 -16.93 -9.94 16.10
CA LEU A 28 -16.50 -8.76 16.85
C LEU A 28 -16.94 -8.81 18.31
N SER A 29 -18.17 -9.23 18.60
CA SER A 29 -18.67 -9.33 19.99
C SER A 29 -17.94 -10.40 20.82
N HIS A 30 -17.42 -11.45 20.18
CA HIS A 30 -16.64 -12.48 20.85
C HIS A 30 -15.12 -12.19 20.90
N HIS A 31 -14.65 -11.12 20.26
CA HIS A 31 -13.23 -10.78 20.15
C HIS A 31 -12.97 -9.28 20.37
N GLU A 32 -13.69 -8.66 21.30
CA GLU A 32 -13.51 -7.24 21.62
C GLU A 32 -12.08 -6.89 22.02
N ASP A 33 -11.35 -7.84 22.63
CA ASP A 33 -9.94 -7.69 23.03
C ASP A 33 -8.98 -7.56 21.83
N LEU A 34 -9.40 -8.01 20.65
CA LEU A 34 -8.61 -7.91 19.42
C LEU A 34 -8.83 -6.59 18.69
N ILE A 35 -9.99 -5.93 18.86
CA ILE A 35 -10.35 -4.71 18.13
C ILE A 35 -9.25 -3.64 18.22
N PRO A 36 -8.69 -3.30 19.41
CA PRO A 36 -7.64 -2.28 19.51
C PRO A 36 -6.32 -2.65 18.84
N LYS A 37 -6.13 -3.92 18.46
CA LYS A 37 -4.91 -4.43 17.80
C LYS A 37 -5.07 -4.51 16.28
N MET A 38 -6.28 -4.35 15.76
CA MET A 38 -6.54 -4.37 14.32
C MET A 38 -6.12 -3.03 13.72
N VAL A 39 -4.99 -3.02 13.01
CA VAL A 39 -4.44 -1.81 12.38
C VAL A 39 -5.17 -1.41 11.09
N GLY A 40 -5.93 -2.33 10.51
CA GLY A 40 -6.75 -2.14 9.33
C GLY A 40 -7.23 -3.47 8.76
N GLY A 41 -7.93 -3.43 7.62
CA GLY A 41 -8.32 -4.63 6.92
C GLY A 41 -8.87 -4.38 5.52
N LEU A 42 -9.13 -5.49 4.82
CA LEU A 42 -9.66 -5.52 3.47
C LEU A 42 -10.75 -6.59 3.37
N PHE A 43 -11.99 -6.16 3.14
CA PHE A 43 -13.10 -7.02 2.75
C PHE A 43 -13.02 -7.34 1.25
N LEU A 44 -13.40 -8.55 0.86
CA LEU A 44 -13.26 -9.06 -0.51
C LEU A 44 -14.61 -9.61 -1.00
N GLU A 45 -15.12 -9.10 -2.11
CA GLU A 45 -16.38 -9.61 -2.71
C GLU A 45 -16.38 -9.51 -4.24
N MET A 46 -17.16 -10.37 -4.91
CA MET A 46 -17.41 -10.30 -6.36
C MET A 46 -16.15 -10.31 -7.25
N LEU A 47 -15.06 -10.98 -6.84
CA LEU A 47 -13.73 -10.90 -7.48
C LEU A 47 -13.58 -11.67 -8.81
N GLY A 48 -14.63 -12.28 -9.34
CA GLY A 48 -14.57 -13.18 -10.49
C GLY A 48 -15.14 -12.63 -11.80
N ASN A 49 -15.83 -11.49 -11.77
CA ASN A 49 -16.52 -10.93 -12.94
C ASN A 49 -15.61 -10.02 -13.79
N ASP A 50 -16.15 -9.47 -14.89
CA ASP A 50 -15.43 -8.66 -15.87
C ASP A 50 -15.15 -7.20 -15.47
N SER A 51 -15.73 -6.74 -14.36
CA SER A 51 -15.61 -5.33 -13.97
C SER A 51 -14.19 -5.01 -13.49
N PRO A 52 -13.74 -3.75 -13.60
CA PRO A 52 -12.49 -3.32 -12.99
C PRO A 52 -12.53 -3.46 -11.47
N HIS A 53 -11.36 -3.51 -10.84
CA HIS A 53 -11.31 -3.48 -9.37
C HIS A 53 -11.79 -2.12 -8.84
N ALA A 54 -12.70 -2.17 -7.88
CA ALA A 54 -13.19 -1.04 -7.14
C ALA A 54 -12.69 -1.14 -5.70
N LEU A 55 -11.89 -0.17 -5.27
CA LEU A 55 -11.46 -0.07 -3.88
C LEU A 55 -12.31 0.98 -3.17
N GLN A 56 -13.12 0.51 -2.22
CA GLN A 56 -13.85 1.36 -1.32
C GLN A 56 -12.98 1.69 -0.11
N GLY A 57 -12.87 2.99 0.19
CA GLY A 57 -12.17 3.47 1.38
C GLY A 57 -12.81 3.05 2.69
N SER A 58 -12.01 3.09 3.75
CA SER A 58 -12.47 3.00 5.12
C SER A 58 -13.35 4.21 5.48
N PHE A 59 -14.03 4.15 6.62
CA PHE A 59 -14.83 5.27 7.13
C PHE A 59 -14.05 6.59 7.22
N TYR A 60 -12.75 6.55 7.48
CA TYR A 60 -11.92 7.75 7.60
C TYR A 60 -11.46 8.27 6.22
N GLY A 61 -11.24 7.35 5.28
CA GLY A 61 -10.84 7.66 3.90
C GLY A 61 -9.39 8.11 3.71
N ASP A 62 -8.62 8.36 4.77
CA ASP A 62 -7.26 8.89 4.70
C ASP A 62 -6.25 8.21 5.64
N THR A 63 -6.58 7.05 6.20
CA THR A 63 -5.66 6.33 7.09
C THR A 63 -4.44 5.81 6.34
N LEU A 64 -3.42 5.37 7.08
CA LEU A 64 -2.22 4.78 6.47
C LEU A 64 -2.57 3.56 5.60
N VAL A 65 -3.55 2.74 5.99
CA VAL A 65 -3.98 1.61 5.17
C VAL A 65 -4.73 2.08 3.91
N ASP A 66 -5.57 3.11 4.01
CA ASP A 66 -6.25 3.71 2.84
C ASP A 66 -5.24 4.20 1.80
N LYS A 67 -4.29 5.03 2.24
CA LYS A 67 -3.23 5.57 1.38
C LYS A 67 -2.40 4.47 0.75
N THR A 68 -2.02 3.46 1.53
CA THR A 68 -1.18 2.35 1.05
C THR A 68 -1.90 1.53 0.00
N LEU A 69 -3.12 1.09 0.29
CA LEU A 69 -3.86 0.24 -0.63
C LEU A 69 -4.23 0.99 -1.90
N TRP A 70 -4.60 2.27 -1.79
CA TRP A 70 -4.92 3.07 -2.97
C TRP A 70 -3.71 3.33 -3.87
N THR A 71 -2.61 3.82 -3.29
CA THR A 71 -1.38 4.09 -4.07
C THR A 71 -0.81 2.82 -4.70
N ALA A 72 -0.98 1.65 -4.05
CA ALA A 72 -0.59 0.37 -4.59
C ALA A 72 -1.54 -0.13 -5.68
N LEU A 73 -2.86 -0.01 -5.50
CA LEU A 73 -3.84 -0.49 -6.47
C LEU A 73 -3.66 0.16 -7.84
N ARG A 74 -3.38 1.47 -7.87
CA ARG A 74 -3.13 2.22 -9.12
C ARG A 74 -1.99 1.64 -9.98
N GLY A 75 -1.03 0.96 -9.36
CA GLY A 75 0.06 0.28 -10.06
C GLY A 75 -0.21 -1.20 -10.36
N LEU A 76 -1.20 -1.81 -9.69
CA LEU A 76 -1.55 -3.22 -9.83
C LEU A 76 -2.68 -3.43 -10.86
N ASP A 77 -3.64 -2.52 -10.90
CA ASP A 77 -4.72 -2.48 -11.88
C ASP A 77 -4.93 -1.03 -12.35
N PRO A 78 -4.45 -0.67 -13.56
CA PRO A 78 -4.62 0.68 -14.11
C PRO A 78 -6.08 1.07 -14.42
N GLN A 79 -7.00 0.11 -14.50
CA GLN A 79 -8.44 0.37 -14.71
C GLN A 79 -9.19 0.51 -13.39
N ALA A 80 -8.55 0.22 -12.26
CA ALA A 80 -9.19 0.30 -10.96
C ALA A 80 -9.60 1.73 -10.60
N TYR A 81 -10.62 1.84 -9.77
CA TYR A 81 -11.11 3.11 -9.26
C TYR A 81 -11.31 3.10 -7.75
N TRP A 82 -11.32 4.30 -7.19
CA TRP A 82 -11.61 4.56 -5.78
C TRP A 82 -13.08 4.95 -5.60
N GLY A 83 -13.71 4.47 -4.54
CA GLY A 83 -14.95 5.03 -4.02
C GLY A 83 -14.83 5.33 -2.53
N ASP A 84 -15.42 6.45 -2.11
CA ASP A 84 -15.51 6.77 -0.67
C ASP A 84 -16.36 5.72 0.07
N TYR A 85 -16.22 5.69 1.39
CA TYR A 85 -16.96 4.76 2.25
C TYR A 85 -18.46 4.74 1.92
N ARG A 86 -18.99 3.54 1.65
CA ARG A 86 -20.39 3.26 1.26
C ARG A 86 -20.83 3.85 -0.09
N THR A 87 -19.90 4.09 -1.01
CA THR A 87 -20.23 4.55 -2.37
C THR A 87 -20.01 3.49 -3.45
N VAL A 88 -19.30 2.39 -3.17
CA VAL A 88 -19.07 1.27 -4.10
C VAL A 88 -20.18 0.22 -3.94
N ILE A 89 -20.01 -0.71 -3.00
CA ILE A 89 -20.99 -1.67 -2.49
C ILE A 89 -20.73 -1.76 -0.98
N GLY A 90 -21.80 -1.80 -0.20
CA GLY A 90 -21.72 -1.83 1.25
C GLY A 90 -22.02 -3.23 1.78
N ASN A 91 -21.09 -3.83 2.49
CA ASN A 91 -21.18 -5.19 3.01
C ASN A 91 -20.55 -5.24 4.42
N ASP A 92 -19.82 -6.30 4.77
CA ASP A 92 -19.28 -6.52 6.12
C ASP A 92 -18.20 -5.54 6.57
N GLU A 93 -17.54 -4.83 5.65
CA GLU A 93 -16.64 -3.72 6.01
C GLU A 93 -17.34 -2.69 6.89
N ARG A 94 -18.67 -2.55 6.76
CA ARG A 94 -19.48 -1.65 7.57
C ARG A 94 -19.45 -2.00 9.06
N GLN A 95 -19.33 -3.27 9.43
CA GLN A 95 -19.31 -3.70 10.83
C GLN A 95 -18.00 -3.32 11.52
N PHE A 96 -16.89 -3.45 10.81
CA PHE A 96 -15.56 -3.06 11.29
C PHE A 96 -15.41 -1.54 11.37
N ASN A 97 -15.99 -0.81 10.42
CA ASN A 97 -16.00 0.66 10.41
C ASN A 97 -17.02 1.28 11.38
N ALA A 98 -17.96 0.49 11.92
CA ALA A 98 -19.09 0.97 12.72
C ALA A 98 -18.64 1.73 14.00
N PRO A 99 -19.49 2.62 14.53
CA PRO A 99 -19.28 3.21 15.85
C PRO A 99 -19.03 2.14 16.92
N GLY A 100 -18.03 2.36 17.78
CA GLY A 100 -17.62 1.40 18.80
C GLY A 100 -16.56 0.38 18.35
N VAL A 101 -16.39 0.14 17.05
CA VAL A 101 -15.36 -0.77 16.50
C VAL A 101 -14.23 0.01 15.85
N ARG A 102 -14.56 0.86 14.87
CA ARG A 102 -13.65 1.88 14.29
C ARG A 102 -12.30 1.35 13.76
N VAL A 103 -12.28 0.10 13.31
CA VAL A 103 -11.15 -0.48 12.58
C VAL A 103 -11.23 -0.01 11.13
N PRO A 104 -10.18 0.62 10.56
CA PRO A 104 -10.19 1.04 9.16
C PRO A 104 -10.27 -0.18 8.23
N MET A 105 -11.46 -0.45 7.70
CA MET A 105 -11.71 -1.61 6.84
C MET A 105 -12.10 -1.13 5.45
N LEU A 106 -11.26 -1.41 4.46
CA LEU A 106 -11.55 -1.16 3.06
C LEU A 106 -12.34 -2.33 2.46
N SER A 107 -12.92 -2.15 1.28
CA SER A 107 -13.50 -3.25 0.48
C SER A 107 -12.91 -3.24 -0.92
N LEU A 108 -12.44 -4.39 -1.40
CA LEU A 108 -12.04 -4.61 -2.78
C LEU A 108 -13.05 -5.52 -3.44
N SER A 109 -13.58 -5.06 -4.57
CA SER A 109 -14.54 -5.82 -5.37
C SER A 109 -14.33 -5.59 -6.85
N ARG A 110 -14.95 -6.41 -7.71
CA ARG A 110 -15.11 -6.05 -9.14
C ARG A 110 -16.53 -5.55 -9.35
N VAL A 111 -16.66 -4.25 -9.56
CA VAL A 111 -17.95 -3.55 -9.62
C VAL A 111 -17.92 -2.56 -10.78
N GLU A 112 -18.94 -2.63 -11.63
CA GLU A 112 -19.15 -1.69 -12.73
C GLU A 112 -19.15 -0.23 -12.24
N PRO A 113 -18.60 0.71 -13.02
CA PRO A 113 -18.62 2.13 -12.69
C PRO A 113 -20.02 2.68 -12.36
N PRO A 114 -20.13 3.71 -11.48
CA PRO A 114 -21.39 4.26 -10.99
C PRO A 114 -22.43 4.66 -12.05
N ASP A 115 -22.00 4.96 -13.27
CA ASP A 115 -22.83 5.42 -14.38
C ASP A 115 -23.45 4.28 -15.19
N LEU A 116 -23.05 3.02 -14.98
CA LEU A 116 -23.64 1.88 -15.67
C LEU A 116 -24.95 1.42 -15.00
N PRO A 117 -26.02 1.18 -15.77
CA PRO A 117 -27.33 0.78 -15.22
C PRO A 117 -27.35 -0.64 -14.68
N THR A 118 -26.31 -1.43 -14.99
CA THR A 118 -26.14 -2.82 -14.58
C THR A 118 -25.31 -2.96 -13.31
N ARG A 119 -24.92 -1.87 -12.67
CA ARG A 119 -24.14 -1.89 -11.43
C ARG A 119 -24.86 -2.67 -10.31
N PRO A 120 -24.16 -3.56 -9.55
CA PRO A 120 -22.72 -3.78 -9.56
C PRO A 120 -22.21 -4.63 -10.73
N TYR A 121 -23.03 -5.52 -11.26
CA TYR A 121 -22.90 -6.20 -12.55
C TYR A 121 -24.26 -6.81 -12.90
N ARG A 122 -24.49 -7.08 -14.18
CA ARG A 122 -25.82 -7.43 -14.74
C ARG A 122 -26.54 -8.58 -14.02
N GLU A 123 -25.82 -9.62 -13.63
CA GLU A 123 -26.37 -10.85 -13.07
C GLU A 123 -26.56 -10.79 -11.54
N TYR A 124 -26.10 -9.73 -10.87
CA TYR A 124 -26.10 -9.61 -9.41
C TYR A 124 -27.49 -9.86 -8.79
N HIS A 125 -27.55 -10.65 -7.72
CA HIS A 125 -28.78 -11.03 -7.02
C HIS A 125 -29.84 -11.70 -7.91
N SER A 126 -29.42 -12.38 -8.98
CA SER A 126 -30.31 -13.16 -9.85
C SER A 126 -29.88 -14.62 -9.95
N SER A 127 -30.75 -15.47 -10.52
CA SER A 127 -30.40 -16.86 -10.83
C SER A 127 -29.37 -17.01 -11.95
N PHE A 128 -28.96 -15.91 -12.58
CA PHE A 128 -27.91 -15.89 -13.60
C PHE A 128 -26.52 -15.63 -13.01
N ASP A 129 -26.42 -15.37 -11.70
CA ASP A 129 -25.13 -15.31 -10.99
C ASP A 129 -24.60 -16.73 -10.76
N THR A 130 -23.96 -17.26 -11.78
CA THR A 130 -23.53 -18.66 -11.85
C THR A 130 -22.04 -18.75 -12.18
N PRO A 131 -21.36 -19.89 -11.93
CA PRO A 131 -19.93 -20.02 -12.21
C PRO A 131 -19.50 -19.70 -13.65
N GLU A 132 -20.42 -19.75 -14.62
CA GLU A 132 -20.21 -19.45 -16.03
C GLU A 132 -19.81 -17.98 -16.32
N ILE A 133 -20.12 -17.03 -15.44
CA ILE A 133 -19.68 -15.63 -15.58
C ILE A 133 -18.32 -15.35 -14.93
N ILE A 134 -17.72 -16.37 -14.31
CA ILE A 134 -16.44 -16.31 -13.61
C ILE A 134 -15.37 -17.06 -14.41
N THR A 135 -14.16 -16.52 -14.50
CA THR A 135 -13.02 -17.22 -15.13
C THR A 135 -11.86 -17.38 -14.14
N GLU A 136 -11.04 -18.42 -14.35
CA GLU A 136 -9.84 -18.67 -13.55
C GLU A 136 -8.84 -17.51 -13.67
N GLU A 137 -8.73 -16.92 -14.87
CA GLU A 137 -7.86 -15.78 -15.13
C GLU A 137 -8.25 -14.57 -14.28
N ARG A 138 -9.55 -14.24 -14.20
CA ARG A 138 -10.03 -13.09 -13.41
C ARG A 138 -9.83 -13.30 -11.91
N LEU A 139 -10.05 -14.52 -11.43
CA LEU A 139 -9.75 -14.87 -10.04
C LEU A 139 -8.25 -14.80 -9.76
N ALA A 140 -7.41 -15.22 -10.71
CA ALA A 140 -5.96 -15.11 -10.60
C ALA A 140 -5.51 -13.65 -10.60
N GLU A 141 -6.08 -12.79 -11.44
CA GLU A 141 -5.84 -11.34 -11.43
C GLU A 141 -6.20 -10.74 -10.07
N SER A 142 -7.40 -11.02 -9.55
CA SER A 142 -7.86 -10.51 -8.26
C SER A 142 -6.98 -11.03 -7.10
N ARG A 143 -6.57 -12.31 -7.14
CA ARG A 143 -5.59 -12.86 -6.19
C ARG A 143 -4.28 -12.07 -6.25
N ASP A 144 -3.79 -11.77 -7.45
CA ASP A 144 -2.51 -11.10 -7.65
C ASP A 144 -2.56 -9.65 -7.17
N VAL A 145 -3.68 -8.95 -7.39
CA VAL A 145 -3.97 -7.63 -6.82
C VAL A 145 -3.96 -7.72 -5.29
N VAL A 146 -4.72 -8.62 -4.68
CA VAL A 146 -4.76 -8.78 -3.22
C VAL A 146 -3.36 -9.05 -2.65
N LEU A 147 -2.59 -9.97 -3.24
CA LEU A 147 -1.21 -10.24 -2.81
C LEU A 147 -0.27 -9.04 -2.99
N GLY A 148 -0.46 -8.26 -4.05
CA GLY A 148 0.27 -7.01 -4.29
C GLY A 148 -0.05 -5.94 -3.24
N LEU A 149 -1.33 -5.80 -2.88
CA LEU A 149 -1.80 -4.89 -1.83
C LEU A 149 -1.21 -5.25 -0.46
N LEU A 150 -1.26 -6.53 -0.06
CA LEU A 150 -0.63 -7.00 1.17
C LEU A 150 0.89 -6.81 1.13
N GLY A 151 1.51 -7.06 -0.02
CA GLY A 151 2.93 -6.83 -0.24
C GLY A 151 3.35 -5.36 -0.16
N ALA A 152 2.48 -4.43 -0.52
CA ALA A 152 2.69 -3.00 -0.33
C ALA A 152 2.53 -2.62 1.15
N TRP A 153 1.51 -3.17 1.84
CA TRP A 153 1.30 -2.96 3.26
C TRP A 153 2.50 -3.39 4.11
N GLU A 154 3.06 -4.57 3.86
CA GLU A 154 4.28 -5.07 4.52
C GLU A 154 5.51 -4.18 4.28
N ARG A 155 5.58 -3.52 3.11
CA ARG A 155 6.71 -2.68 2.70
C ARG A 155 6.50 -1.19 2.98
N ASN A 156 5.36 -0.81 3.56
CA ASN A 156 5.04 0.58 3.85
C ASN A 156 5.81 1.06 5.10
N LEU A 157 7.12 1.18 4.93
CA LEU A 157 8.09 1.57 5.94
C LEU A 157 8.43 3.05 5.80
N TYR A 158 9.22 3.56 6.72
CA TYR A 158 9.69 4.95 6.74
C TYR A 158 11.14 5.00 6.24
N PRO A 159 11.39 5.48 5.01
CA PRO A 159 12.75 5.67 4.52
C PRO A 159 13.42 6.85 5.23
N VAL A 160 14.57 6.60 5.85
CA VAL A 160 15.37 7.58 6.57
C VAL A 160 16.73 7.74 5.91
N ASN A 161 17.03 8.95 5.45
CA ASN A 161 18.27 9.29 4.75
C ASN A 161 19.51 9.12 5.64
N ASN A 162 20.61 8.69 5.02
CA ASN A 162 21.94 8.61 5.63
C ASN A 162 22.89 9.67 5.04
N PHE A 163 22.38 10.61 4.25
CA PHE A 163 23.12 11.69 3.61
C PHE A 163 22.62 13.07 4.06
N LYS A 164 23.39 14.12 3.80
CA LYS A 164 23.00 15.52 4.03
C LYS A 164 23.10 16.29 2.71
N GLY A 165 22.06 17.05 2.37
CA GLY A 165 21.97 17.75 1.08
C GLY A 165 21.62 16.80 -0.07
N GLU A 166 22.06 17.13 -1.28
CA GLU A 166 21.77 16.36 -2.49
C GLU A 166 22.74 15.18 -2.65
N VAL A 167 22.24 14.09 -3.25
CA VAL A 167 23.05 12.92 -3.59
C VAL A 167 23.68 13.10 -4.98
N PHE A 168 24.97 12.78 -5.12
CA PHE A 168 25.63 12.69 -6.42
C PHE A 168 25.17 11.46 -7.20
N ALA A 169 23.97 11.52 -7.78
CA ALA A 169 23.27 10.39 -8.37
C ALA A 169 24.04 9.67 -9.50
N SER A 170 24.78 10.39 -10.34
CA SER A 170 25.60 9.76 -11.39
C SER A 170 26.80 9.02 -10.81
N GLY A 171 27.45 9.55 -9.77
CA GLY A 171 28.51 8.84 -9.04
C GLY A 171 28.01 7.62 -8.28
N GLN A 172 26.73 7.59 -7.90
CA GLN A 172 26.07 6.43 -7.28
C GLN A 172 25.52 5.42 -8.29
N GLY A 173 25.56 5.74 -9.59
CA GLY A 173 25.02 4.90 -10.66
C GLY A 173 23.48 4.80 -10.67
N ILE A 174 22.78 5.76 -10.06
CA ILE A 174 21.31 5.81 -9.97
C ILE A 174 20.69 6.91 -10.83
N TRP A 175 21.51 7.63 -11.59
CA TRP A 175 21.05 8.73 -12.44
C TRP A 175 20.13 8.25 -13.56
N ILE A 176 18.99 8.91 -13.68
CA ILE A 176 18.07 8.75 -14.81
C ILE A 176 18.19 9.99 -15.69
N ASP A 177 18.54 9.80 -16.97
CA ASP A 177 18.59 10.90 -17.93
C ASP A 177 17.18 11.43 -18.21
N TYR A 178 16.92 12.66 -17.78
CA TYR A 178 15.64 13.33 -17.95
C TYR A 178 15.25 13.52 -19.42
N ARG A 179 16.18 13.44 -20.37
CA ARG A 179 15.88 13.50 -21.82
C ARG A 179 15.28 12.18 -22.34
N ILE A 180 15.59 11.06 -21.69
CA ILE A 180 15.14 9.72 -22.08
C ILE A 180 13.92 9.33 -21.25
N ASN A 181 13.98 9.56 -19.94
CA ASN A 181 12.90 9.25 -19.01
C ASN A 181 12.66 10.42 -18.04
N PRO A 182 11.94 11.48 -18.48
CA PRO A 182 11.64 12.65 -17.65
C PRO A 182 10.86 12.28 -16.38
N GLU A 183 9.93 11.35 -16.49
CA GLU A 183 9.06 10.95 -15.37
C GLU A 183 9.84 10.14 -14.32
N GLY A 184 10.65 9.16 -14.74
CA GLY A 184 11.52 8.42 -13.83
C GLY A 184 12.52 9.33 -13.12
N HIS A 185 13.09 10.31 -13.83
CA HIS A 185 13.94 11.33 -13.24
C HIS A 185 13.20 12.13 -12.16
N ARG A 186 11.99 12.61 -12.48
CA ARG A 186 11.14 13.36 -11.53
C ARG A 186 10.81 12.52 -10.29
N VAL A 187 10.41 11.26 -10.46
CA VAL A 187 10.06 10.35 -9.37
C VAL A 187 11.28 10.09 -8.48
N LEU A 188 12.45 9.80 -9.05
CA LEU A 188 13.69 9.56 -8.31
C LEU A 188 14.00 10.70 -7.33
N PHE A 189 14.08 11.93 -7.82
CA PHE A 189 14.48 13.07 -6.99
C PHE A 189 13.38 13.45 -5.98
N ARG A 190 12.11 13.48 -6.39
CA ARG A 190 11.01 13.85 -5.49
C ARG A 190 10.75 12.81 -4.39
N VAL A 191 10.97 11.52 -4.65
CA VAL A 191 10.93 10.48 -3.61
C VAL A 191 12.11 10.68 -2.66
N MET A 192 13.33 10.85 -3.18
CA MET A 192 14.54 11.03 -2.39
C MET A 192 14.45 12.22 -1.43
N GLU A 193 13.86 13.34 -1.87
CA GLU A 193 13.61 14.54 -1.06
C GLU A 193 12.68 14.31 0.15
N HIS A 194 11.90 13.23 0.15
CA HIS A 194 10.97 12.89 1.22
C HIS A 194 11.41 11.67 2.05
N CYS A 195 12.61 11.14 1.80
CA CYS A 195 13.21 10.07 2.59
C CYS A 195 13.83 10.58 3.90
N ASP A 196 13.17 11.47 4.64
CA ASP A 196 13.67 12.02 5.91
C ASP A 196 13.18 11.27 7.16
N GLY A 197 12.42 10.20 6.96
CA GLY A 197 11.83 9.36 7.97
C GLY A 197 10.53 9.87 8.58
N THR A 198 9.97 10.97 8.07
CA THR A 198 8.67 11.51 8.54
C THR A 198 7.48 10.89 7.83
N LEU A 199 7.64 10.48 6.58
CA LEU A 199 6.59 9.92 5.73
C LEU A 199 6.87 8.45 5.41
N SER A 200 5.80 7.67 5.34
CA SER A 200 5.90 6.30 4.83
C SER A 200 6.04 6.27 3.31
N VAL A 201 6.43 5.13 2.73
CA VAL A 201 6.50 4.97 1.26
C VAL A 201 5.18 5.34 0.57
N ALA A 202 4.03 4.91 1.13
CA ALA A 202 2.72 5.26 0.60
C ALA A 202 2.42 6.77 0.65
N GLU A 203 2.76 7.44 1.76
CA GLU A 203 2.58 8.89 1.89
C GLU A 203 3.47 9.67 0.92
N ILE A 204 4.69 9.17 0.68
CA ILE A 204 5.59 9.72 -0.34
C ILE A 204 4.98 9.52 -1.74
N ALA A 205 4.48 8.32 -2.04
CA ALA A 205 3.86 8.03 -3.33
C ALA A 205 2.67 8.96 -3.62
N GLU A 206 1.79 9.14 -2.63
CA GLU A 206 0.66 10.08 -2.70
C GLU A 206 1.15 11.52 -2.96
N LYS A 207 2.10 12.01 -2.16
CA LYS A 207 2.62 13.39 -2.25
C LYS A 207 3.36 13.67 -3.56
N VAL A 208 4.06 12.68 -4.11
CA VAL A 208 4.76 12.78 -5.40
C VAL A 208 3.81 12.62 -6.59
N GLY A 209 2.63 12.03 -6.35
CA GLY A 209 1.64 11.72 -7.38
C GLY A 209 2.00 10.49 -8.21
N THR A 210 2.63 9.49 -7.60
CA THR A 210 3.07 8.23 -8.26
C THR A 210 2.43 7.01 -7.59
N THR A 211 2.71 5.81 -8.11
CA THR A 211 2.24 4.54 -7.51
C THR A 211 3.15 4.12 -6.35
N PHE A 212 2.64 3.29 -5.46
CA PHE A 212 3.45 2.70 -4.38
C PHE A 212 4.67 1.97 -4.93
N GLN A 213 4.49 1.22 -6.03
CA GLN A 213 5.55 0.43 -6.64
C GLN A 213 6.69 1.33 -7.15
N ALA A 214 6.36 2.42 -7.86
CA ALA A 214 7.39 3.35 -8.35
C ALA A 214 8.14 4.06 -7.21
N ALA A 215 7.44 4.44 -6.13
CA ALA A 215 8.09 4.99 -4.95
C ALA A 215 8.98 3.96 -4.24
N TRP A 216 8.49 2.73 -4.10
CA TRP A 216 9.23 1.62 -3.50
C TRP A 216 10.48 1.26 -4.30
N ASP A 217 10.42 1.23 -5.64
CA ASP A 217 11.58 0.94 -6.48
C ASP A 217 12.71 1.95 -6.25
N VAL A 218 12.39 3.23 -6.11
CA VAL A 218 13.36 4.26 -5.75
C VAL A 218 13.90 4.04 -4.33
N VAL A 219 13.02 3.82 -3.36
CA VAL A 219 13.43 3.61 -1.96
C VAL A 219 14.32 2.37 -1.81
N ALA A 220 13.99 1.28 -2.48
CA ALA A 220 14.77 0.05 -2.51
C ALA A 220 16.15 0.27 -3.15
N LEU A 221 16.20 1.01 -4.26
CA LEU A 221 17.46 1.39 -4.90
C LEU A 221 18.34 2.26 -3.97
N LEU A 222 17.75 3.21 -3.24
CA LEU A 222 18.48 4.02 -2.28
C LEU A 222 18.97 3.20 -1.08
N ALA A 223 18.18 2.23 -0.63
CA ALA A 223 18.58 1.31 0.44
C ALA A 223 19.73 0.39 0.01
N GLU A 224 19.72 -0.11 -1.24
CA GLU A 224 20.82 -0.90 -1.81
C GLU A 224 22.15 -0.10 -1.86
N LYS A 225 22.06 1.21 -2.03
CA LYS A 225 23.22 2.13 -2.04
C LYS A 225 23.60 2.67 -0.66
N ASP A 226 23.01 2.14 0.42
CA ASP A 226 23.17 2.63 1.80
C ASP A 226 22.82 4.11 2.01
N LEU A 227 22.11 4.72 1.06
CA LEU A 227 21.69 6.13 1.12
C LEU A 227 20.48 6.30 2.03
N VAL A 228 19.68 5.26 2.22
CA VAL A 228 18.49 5.23 3.06
C VAL A 228 18.50 3.95 3.89
N ARG A 229 18.06 4.05 5.14
CA ARG A 229 17.64 2.89 5.94
C ARG A 229 16.13 2.90 6.11
N LEU A 230 15.54 1.75 6.38
CA LEU A 230 14.09 1.61 6.57
C LEU A 230 13.76 1.42 8.05
N GLU A 231 12.78 2.18 8.54
CA GLU A 231 12.27 2.07 9.90
C GLU A 231 10.79 1.67 9.89
N ASP A 232 10.36 0.97 10.95
CA ASP A 232 8.98 0.50 11.16
C ASP A 232 8.02 1.59 11.66
N ARG A 233 8.57 2.73 12.08
CA ARG A 233 7.85 3.88 12.61
C ARG A 233 8.54 5.18 12.20
N PRO A 234 7.82 6.32 12.19
CA PRO A 234 8.43 7.60 11.87
C PRO A 234 9.64 7.89 12.76
N ARG A 235 10.78 8.20 12.14
CA ARG A 235 12.02 8.57 12.82
C ARG A 235 12.80 9.57 11.98
N THR A 236 12.79 10.82 12.40
CA THR A 236 13.53 11.88 11.73
C THR A 236 15.03 11.64 11.79
N THR A 237 15.76 12.04 10.75
CA THR A 237 17.21 12.20 10.85
C THR A 237 17.56 13.28 11.86
N ASP A 238 18.47 12.96 12.78
CA ASP A 238 19.02 13.94 13.72
C ASP A 238 19.71 15.05 12.94
N ARG A 239 19.25 16.30 13.13
CA ARG A 239 19.89 17.49 12.56
C ARG A 239 21.35 17.65 13.03
N GLY A 240 21.77 16.95 14.08
CA GLY A 240 23.01 17.19 14.83
C GLY A 240 24.01 16.03 14.99
N ARG A 241 23.73 14.79 14.60
CA ARG A 241 24.71 13.70 14.83
C ARG A 241 25.75 13.64 13.70
N GLN A 242 26.88 14.30 13.92
CA GLN A 242 28.13 13.88 13.28
C GLN A 242 28.39 12.45 13.75
N THR A 243 28.50 11.50 12.83
CA THR A 243 29.35 10.35 13.06
C THR A 243 30.76 10.93 13.26
N THR A 244 31.18 11.05 14.50
CA THR A 244 32.60 11.12 14.83
C THR A 244 33.18 9.78 14.41
N ASP A 245 33.60 9.68 13.15
CA ASP A 245 34.54 8.66 12.71
C ASP A 245 35.85 9.00 13.42
N ASP A 246 36.00 8.44 14.62
CA ASP A 246 37.15 8.57 15.51
C ASP A 246 38.31 7.70 14.98
N ARG A 247 38.59 7.81 13.67
CA ARG A 247 39.80 7.28 13.06
C ARG A 247 40.85 8.39 13.06
N PRO A 248 41.95 8.25 13.80
CA PRO A 248 43.02 9.21 13.74
C PRO A 248 43.54 9.27 12.30
N ARG A 249 43.31 10.40 11.62
CA ARG A 249 44.03 10.74 10.40
C ARG A 249 45.46 11.05 10.82
N THR A 250 46.32 10.04 10.77
CA THR A 250 47.76 10.24 10.72
C THR A 250 48.05 11.09 9.49
N ILE A 251 48.41 12.35 9.72
CA ILE A 251 49.00 13.23 8.72
C ILE A 251 50.44 12.74 8.59
N ASP A 252 50.73 12.06 7.48
CA ASP A 252 52.10 11.74 7.09
C ASP A 252 52.74 13.02 6.53
N HIS A 253 53.66 13.60 7.31
CA HIS A 253 54.59 14.61 6.83
C HIS A 253 55.91 13.90 6.46
N GLY A 254 55.94 13.31 5.27
CA GLY A 254 57.15 12.74 4.66
C GLY A 254 57.72 13.67 3.59
N ARG A 255 58.99 14.05 3.78
CA ARG A 255 59.86 14.81 2.89
C ARG A 255 60.27 14.02 1.64
#